data_AF-A0A6B3EVV4-F1
#
_entry.id   AF-A0A6B3EVV4-F1
#
_cell.length_a   1.000
_cell.length_b   1.000
_cell.length_c   1.000
_cell.angle_alpha   90.00
_cell.angle_beta   90.00
_cell.angle_gamma   90.00
#
_symmetry.space_group_name_H-M   'P 1'
#
loop_
_entity.id
_entity.type
_entity.pdbx_description
1 polymer ?
#
loop_
_entity_poly.entity_id
_entity_poly.type
_entity_poly.pdbx_seq_one_letter_code
_entity_poly.pdbx_strand_id
1 'polypeptide(L)'
;GYSLWEFQVWGTGGAPTTPPPLPADPDYSKLVFNDDFDGPAGRAPDASKWVPETGPGPNNELEYYTDNKNAALDGAGNLVLEARKEETPGSACPRDPLTGSGTCQYTSARLNTYGKFKFTYGRVE
;
A
#
# COMPACT_ATOMS: atom_id res chain seq x y z
N GLY A 1 4.99 13.57 -12.61
CA GLY A 1 4.50 14.62 -11.71
C GLY A 1 5.33 15.86 -11.97
N TYR A 2 4.70 17.03 -12.03
CA TYR A 2 5.44 18.29 -12.02
C TYR A 2 5.77 18.58 -10.55
N SER A 3 7.05 18.59 -10.21
CA SER A 3 7.50 19.17 -8.94
C SER A 3 7.56 20.68 -9.14
N LEU A 4 6.68 21.41 -8.46
CA LEU A 4 6.72 22.87 -8.41
C LEU A 4 7.77 23.28 -7.38
N TRP A 5 9.01 23.50 -7.83
CA TRP A 5 9.97 24.25 -7.04
C TRP A 5 9.69 25.75 -7.25
N GLU A 6 9.41 26.47 -6.18
CA GLU A 6 9.36 27.93 -6.22
C GLU A 6 10.80 28.46 -6.15
N PHE A 7 11.29 29.04 -7.25
CA PHE A 7 12.56 29.77 -7.26
C PHE A 7 12.27 31.25 -7.03
N GLN A 8 12.39 31.72 -5.79
CA GLN A 8 12.22 33.14 -5.46
C GLN A 8 13.52 33.90 -5.70
N VAL A 9 13.52 34.81 -6.69
CA VAL A 9 14.60 35.77 -6.93
C VAL A 9 14.26 37.10 -6.26
N TRP A 10 15.00 37.46 -5.22
CA TRP A 10 14.87 38.75 -4.55
C TRP A 10 15.88 39.74 -5.14
N GLY A 11 15.46 40.53 -6.13
CA GLY A 11 16.25 41.64 -6.68
C GLY A 11 15.73 42.99 -6.17
N THR A 12 16.62 43.91 -5.81
CA THR A 12 16.27 45.23 -5.24
C THR A 12 16.09 46.35 -6.28
N GLY A 13 15.90 46.03 -7.56
CA GLY A 13 15.73 47.06 -8.60
C GLY A 13 15.07 46.52 -9.88
N GLY A 14 13.82 46.95 -10.12
CA GLY A 14 13.04 46.67 -11.33
C GLY A 14 11.54 46.75 -11.07
N ALA A 15 10.74 46.93 -12.12
CA ALA A 15 9.28 46.72 -12.10
C ALA A 15 8.98 45.31 -12.66
N PRO A 16 9.13 44.24 -11.85
CA PRO A 16 8.95 42.88 -12.35
C PRO A 16 7.52 42.67 -12.81
N THR A 17 7.35 41.97 -13.94
CA THR A 17 6.03 41.52 -14.38
C THR A 17 5.52 40.46 -13.42
N THR A 18 4.31 40.64 -12.90
CA THR A 18 3.67 39.66 -12.03
C THR A 18 3.58 38.31 -12.75
N PRO A 19 4.09 37.21 -12.17
CA PRO A 19 3.90 35.89 -12.75
C PRO A 19 2.41 35.60 -12.95
N PRO A 20 2.03 34.82 -13.98
CA PRO A 20 0.66 34.36 -14.10
C PRO A 20 0.24 33.61 -12.82
N PRO A 21 -1.04 33.69 -12.43
CA PRO A 21 -1.54 32.95 -11.28
C PRO A 21 -1.28 31.46 -11.46
N LEU A 22 -0.98 30.77 -10.36
CA LEU A 22 -0.86 29.32 -10.38
C LEU A 22 -2.19 28.69 -10.82
N PRO A 23 -2.15 27.52 -11.48
CA PRO A 23 -3.36 26.73 -11.72
C PRO A 23 -4.10 26.49 -10.40
N ALA A 24 -5.43 26.46 -10.46
CA ALA A 24 -6.23 26.05 -9.33
C ALA A 24 -5.88 24.62 -8.89
N ASP A 25 -6.04 24.33 -7.60
CA ASP A 25 -5.87 22.97 -7.09
C ASP A 25 -6.81 22.01 -7.83
N PRO A 26 -6.37 20.76 -8.10
CA PRO A 26 -7.22 19.80 -8.78
C PRO A 26 -8.46 19.45 -7.95
N ASP A 27 -9.60 19.32 -8.61
CA ASP A 27 -10.82 18.80 -7.98
C ASP A 27 -10.73 17.26 -7.85
N TYR A 28 -10.88 16.77 -6.62
CA TYR A 28 -10.87 15.34 -6.28
C TYR A 28 -12.25 14.82 -5.87
N SER A 29 -13.34 15.52 -6.22
CA SER A 29 -14.72 15.15 -5.86
C SER A 29 -15.21 13.83 -6.49
N LYS A 30 -14.58 13.38 -7.59
CA LYS A 30 -14.96 12.16 -8.29
C LYS A 30 -14.23 10.93 -7.74
N LEU A 31 -14.95 10.11 -6.97
CA LEU A 31 -14.48 8.79 -6.55
C LEU A 31 -14.43 7.82 -7.74
N VAL A 32 -13.31 7.09 -7.88
CA VAL A 32 -13.09 6.11 -8.97
C VAL A 32 -12.71 4.72 -8.49
N PHE A 33 -12.26 4.60 -7.25
CA PHE A 33 -11.96 3.34 -6.57
C PHE A 33 -12.09 3.57 -5.07
N ASN A 34 -12.77 2.65 -4.39
CA ASN A 34 -12.79 2.56 -2.93
C ASN A 34 -12.99 1.10 -2.54
N ASP A 35 -12.63 0.77 -1.30
CA ASP A 35 -13.09 -0.43 -0.64
C ASP A 35 -13.31 -0.10 0.84
N ASP A 36 -14.57 -0.17 1.26
CA ASP A 36 -14.98 0.17 2.64
C ASP A 36 -14.93 -1.06 3.55
N PHE A 37 -14.59 -2.24 3.01
CA PHE A 37 -14.37 -3.47 3.78
C PHE A 37 -15.59 -3.98 4.59
N ASP A 38 -16.80 -3.58 4.21
CA ASP A 38 -18.09 -3.88 4.88
C ASP A 38 -18.58 -5.35 4.78
N GLY A 39 -17.72 -6.28 4.39
CA GLY A 39 -18.07 -7.69 4.31
C GLY A 39 -18.09 -8.39 5.68
N PRO A 40 -18.67 -9.60 5.76
CA PRO A 40 -18.78 -10.32 7.02
C PRO A 40 -17.42 -10.72 7.60
N ALA A 41 -17.35 -10.82 8.94
CA ALA A 41 -16.14 -11.21 9.65
C ALA A 41 -15.55 -12.53 9.13
N GLY A 42 -14.23 -12.57 8.96
CA GLY A 42 -13.49 -13.72 8.45
C GLY A 42 -13.51 -13.89 6.93
N ARG A 43 -14.24 -13.03 6.19
CA ARG A 43 -14.22 -13.06 4.73
C ARG A 43 -12.93 -12.46 4.18
N ALA A 44 -12.45 -12.96 3.04
CA ALA A 44 -11.35 -12.34 2.32
C ALA A 44 -11.77 -10.98 1.72
N PRO A 45 -10.82 -10.07 1.45
CA PRO A 45 -11.07 -8.82 0.73
C PRO A 45 -11.71 -9.06 -0.64
N ASP A 46 -12.35 -8.03 -1.22
CA ASP A 46 -12.99 -8.15 -2.53
C ASP A 46 -12.00 -8.60 -3.60
N ALA A 47 -12.14 -9.85 -4.06
CA ALA A 47 -11.28 -10.45 -5.05
C ALA A 47 -11.43 -9.80 -6.44
N SER A 48 -12.39 -8.92 -6.68
CA SER A 48 -12.45 -8.08 -7.88
C SER A 48 -11.50 -6.88 -7.80
N LYS A 49 -11.06 -6.49 -6.60
CA LYS A 49 -10.18 -5.33 -6.32
C LYS A 49 -8.78 -5.72 -5.85
N TRP A 50 -8.65 -6.78 -5.05
CA TRP A 50 -7.39 -7.18 -4.41
C TRP A 50 -6.88 -8.54 -4.88
N VAL A 51 -5.57 -8.66 -5.04
CA VAL A 51 -4.82 -9.89 -5.30
C VAL A 51 -3.88 -10.14 -4.13
N PRO A 52 -3.93 -11.30 -3.45
CA PRO A 52 -2.92 -11.69 -2.48
C PRO A 52 -1.62 -12.06 -3.18
N GLU A 53 -0.49 -11.63 -2.62
CA GLU A 53 0.82 -12.20 -2.94
C GLU A 53 1.14 -13.34 -1.97
N THR A 54 1.82 -14.37 -2.47
CA THR A 54 2.18 -15.55 -1.67
C THR A 54 3.66 -15.86 -1.83
N GLY A 55 4.35 -16.12 -0.73
CA GLY A 55 5.78 -16.40 -0.72
C GLY A 55 6.57 -15.54 0.27
N PRO A 56 7.89 -15.76 0.34
CA PRO A 56 8.78 -14.93 1.16
C PRO A 56 8.86 -13.50 0.60
N GLY A 57 9.13 -12.55 1.48
CA GLY A 57 9.28 -11.15 1.10
C GLY A 57 10.59 -10.81 0.38
N PRO A 58 10.63 -9.75 -0.45
CA PRO A 58 11.81 -9.45 -1.27
C PRO A 58 12.94 -8.71 -0.55
N ASN A 59 12.73 -8.16 0.65
CA ASN A 59 13.68 -7.22 1.29
C ASN A 59 14.27 -7.72 2.62
N ASN A 60 14.75 -8.96 2.68
CA ASN A 60 15.18 -9.59 3.94
C ASN A 60 14.07 -9.60 5.01
N GLU A 61 12.84 -9.78 4.55
CA GLU A 61 11.61 -9.94 5.34
C GLU A 61 11.57 -11.34 5.97
N LEU A 62 11.06 -11.48 7.20
CA LEU A 62 11.04 -12.77 7.95
C LEU A 62 9.71 -13.52 7.79
N GLU A 63 8.72 -12.86 7.21
CA GLU A 63 7.39 -13.35 6.98
C GLU A 63 7.24 -14.10 5.66
N TYR A 64 6.34 -15.06 5.68
CA TYR A 64 5.76 -15.66 4.48
C TYR A 64 4.38 -15.06 4.26
N TYR A 65 4.18 -14.39 3.12
CA TYR A 65 2.86 -13.90 2.72
C TYR A 65 1.96 -15.08 2.33
N THR A 66 0.72 -15.09 2.80
CA THR A 66 -0.24 -16.18 2.57
C THR A 66 -1.35 -15.82 1.61
N ASP A 67 -1.99 -16.84 1.03
CA ASP A 67 -3.23 -16.68 0.28
C ASP A 67 -4.42 -16.44 1.24
N ASN A 68 -4.57 -15.18 1.65
CA ASN A 68 -5.66 -14.65 2.50
C ASN A 68 -5.84 -15.31 3.88
N LYS A 69 -4.91 -16.14 4.36
CA LYS A 69 -4.99 -16.66 5.74
C LYS A 69 -4.71 -15.60 6.80
N ASN A 70 -4.00 -14.54 6.40
CA ASN A 70 -3.60 -13.40 7.23
C ASN A 70 -4.31 -12.09 6.82
N ALA A 71 -5.26 -12.14 5.87
CA ALA A 71 -6.05 -10.99 5.43
C ALA A 71 -7.54 -11.35 5.51
N ALA A 72 -8.28 -10.70 6.41
CA ALA A 72 -9.70 -10.92 6.57
C ALA A 72 -10.42 -9.65 7.00
N LEU A 73 -11.71 -9.57 6.67
CA LEU A 73 -12.61 -8.53 7.15
C LEU A 73 -12.99 -8.83 8.60
N ASP A 74 -13.16 -7.80 9.42
CA ASP A 74 -13.60 -7.95 10.81
C ASP A 74 -15.13 -7.90 10.99
N GLY A 75 -15.88 -7.58 9.93
CA GLY A 75 -17.33 -7.39 10.00
C GLY A 75 -17.78 -6.03 10.55
N ALA A 76 -16.84 -5.12 10.81
CA ALA A 76 -17.06 -3.77 11.31
C ALA A 76 -16.46 -2.70 10.39
N GLY A 77 -16.30 -3.02 9.10
CA GLY A 77 -15.78 -2.10 8.08
C GLY A 77 -14.26 -1.98 8.06
N ASN A 78 -13.52 -2.97 8.58
CA ASN A 78 -12.06 -2.96 8.55
C ASN A 78 -11.47 -4.19 7.86
N LEU A 79 -10.39 -3.95 7.13
CA LEU A 79 -9.45 -4.97 6.70
C LEU A 79 -8.43 -5.23 7.80
N VAL A 80 -8.37 -6.48 8.28
CA VAL A 80 -7.35 -6.95 9.22
C VAL A 80 -6.23 -7.64 8.44
N LEU A 81 -5.03 -7.10 8.54
CA LEU A 81 -3.79 -7.76 8.14
C LEU A 81 -3.08 -8.24 9.40
N GLU A 82 -3.12 -9.53 9.66
CA GLU A 82 -2.64 -10.13 10.91
C GLU A 82 -1.31 -10.84 10.70
N ALA A 83 -0.22 -10.27 11.20
CA ALA A 83 1.05 -10.98 11.29
C ALA A 83 1.00 -12.00 12.44
N ARG A 84 1.36 -13.26 12.17
CA ARG A 84 1.35 -14.34 13.17
C ARG A 84 2.74 -14.93 13.30
N LYS A 85 3.11 -15.35 14.52
CA LYS A 85 4.27 -16.21 14.75
C LYS A 85 3.87 -17.65 14.45
N GLU A 86 4.02 -18.02 13.19
CA GLU A 86 3.59 -19.30 12.63
C GLU A 86 4.65 -19.74 11.62
N GLU A 87 5.22 -20.94 11.82
CA GLU A 87 6.19 -21.49 10.88
C GLU A 87 5.49 -21.89 9.58
N THR A 88 6.10 -21.57 8.43
CA THR A 88 5.73 -22.13 7.14
C THR A 88 6.73 -23.22 6.74
N PRO A 89 6.40 -24.52 6.88
CA PRO A 89 7.34 -25.60 6.60
C PRO A 89 7.81 -25.61 5.14
N GLY A 90 9.12 -25.84 4.94
CA GLY A 90 9.71 -25.89 3.61
C GLY A 90 9.93 -24.54 2.92
N SER A 91 9.60 -23.43 3.60
CA SER A 91 9.95 -22.09 3.15
C SER A 91 11.42 -21.75 3.43
N ALA A 92 11.94 -20.73 2.75
CA ALA A 92 13.25 -20.16 3.02
C ALA A 92 13.09 -18.66 3.25
N CYS A 93 13.53 -18.20 4.42
CA CYS A 93 13.59 -16.80 4.80
C CYS A 93 15.02 -16.45 5.26
N PRO A 94 15.37 -15.16 5.36
CA PRO A 94 16.59 -14.73 6.03
C PRO A 94 16.67 -15.32 7.43
N ARG A 95 17.91 -15.46 7.92
CA ARG A 95 18.12 -16.03 9.25
C ARG A 95 17.47 -15.16 10.31
N ASP A 96 16.49 -15.70 11.02
CA ASP A 96 15.83 -14.99 12.12
C ASP A 96 16.87 -14.67 13.21
N PRO A 97 17.09 -13.39 13.57
CA PRO A 97 18.07 -13.01 14.57
C PRO A 97 17.73 -13.52 15.98
N LEU A 98 16.47 -13.86 16.26
CA LEU A 98 16.02 -14.34 17.56
C LEU A 98 16.18 -15.86 17.71
N THR A 99 15.84 -16.62 16.67
CA THR A 99 15.81 -18.10 16.74
C THR A 99 16.96 -18.75 15.98
N GLY A 100 17.62 -18.01 15.08
CA GLY A 100 18.62 -18.53 14.17
C GLY A 100 18.05 -19.39 13.04
N SER A 101 16.71 -19.49 12.91
CA SER A 101 16.03 -20.30 11.90
C SER A 101 16.19 -19.73 10.49
N GLY A 102 16.26 -20.61 9.49
CA GLY A 102 16.20 -20.26 8.06
C GLY A 102 14.86 -20.55 7.38
N THR A 103 13.91 -21.18 8.09
CA THR A 103 12.51 -21.28 7.65
C THR A 103 11.76 -20.02 8.07
N CYS A 104 10.77 -19.58 7.29
CA CYS A 104 9.94 -18.44 7.65
C CYS A 104 9.15 -18.76 8.93
N GLN A 105 9.42 -18.02 10.00
CA GLN A 105 8.84 -18.21 11.33
C GLN A 105 7.59 -17.36 11.57
N TYR A 106 7.23 -16.53 10.59
CA TYR A 106 6.10 -15.62 10.65
C TYR A 106 5.27 -15.74 9.38
N THR A 107 3.96 -15.54 9.49
CA THR A 107 3.07 -15.37 8.35
C THR A 107 2.44 -13.99 8.37
N SER A 108 2.19 -13.42 7.19
CA SER A 108 1.55 -12.11 7.04
C SER A 108 0.75 -12.06 5.74
N ALA A 109 0.24 -10.89 5.39
CA ALA A 109 -0.48 -10.65 4.16
C ALA A 109 0.10 -9.47 3.39
N ARG A 110 0.08 -9.60 2.05
CA ARG A 110 0.39 -8.54 1.11
C ARG A 110 -0.65 -8.57 0.00
N LEU A 111 -1.32 -7.44 -0.22
CA LEU A 111 -2.37 -7.29 -1.21
C LEU A 111 -1.96 -6.23 -2.23
N ASN A 112 -2.32 -6.44 -3.50
CA ASN A 112 -2.15 -5.44 -4.56
C ASN A 112 -3.38 -5.40 -5.47
N THR A 113 -3.46 -4.38 -6.32
CA THR A 113 -4.56 -4.21 -7.30
C THR A 113 -4.16 -4.62 -8.72
N TYR A 114 -3.12 -5.45 -8.87
CA TYR A 114 -2.58 -5.83 -10.18
C TYR A 114 -3.66 -6.47 -11.06
N GLY A 115 -3.78 -5.99 -12.30
CA GLY A 115 -4.79 -6.45 -13.26
C GLY A 115 -6.23 -6.04 -12.93
N LYS A 116 -6.44 -5.22 -11.88
CA LYS A 116 -7.77 -4.83 -11.38
C LYS A 116 -7.97 -3.31 -11.44
N PHE A 117 -7.07 -2.57 -10.79
CA PHE A 117 -7.13 -1.11 -10.77
C PHE A 117 -5.73 -0.51 -10.90
N LYS A 118 -5.63 0.49 -11.78
CA LYS A 118 -4.43 1.31 -12.00
C LYS A 118 -4.87 2.75 -12.24
N PHE A 119 -4.13 3.68 -11.65
CA PHE A 119 -4.30 5.12 -11.89
C PHE A 119 -2.94 5.75 -12.21
N THR A 120 -2.98 6.93 -12.83
CA THR A 120 -1.77 7.71 -13.17
C THR A 120 -1.71 9.01 -12.38
N TYR A 121 -2.87 9.67 -12.22
CA TYR A 121 -3.05 10.93 -11.51
C TYR A 121 -4.32 10.86 -10.68
N GLY A 122 -4.36 11.60 -9.57
CA GLY A 122 -5.47 11.65 -8.65
C GLY A 122 -4.99 11.77 -7.21
N ARG A 123 -5.91 11.54 -6.27
CA ARG A 123 -5.68 11.46 -4.84
C ARG A 123 -5.95 10.02 -4.37
N VAL A 124 -5.11 9.51 -3.48
CA VAL A 124 -5.24 8.18 -2.86
C VAL A 124 -5.07 8.34 -1.35
N GLU A 125 -5.94 7.67 -0.60
CA GLU A 125 -6.01 7.68 0.86
C GLU A 125 -6.23 6.26 1.38
#